data_AF-A0A7H4NVM7-F1
#
_entry.id   AF-A0A7H4NVM7-F1
#
_cell.length_a   1.000
_cell.length_b   1.000
_cell.length_c   1.000
_cell.angle_alpha   90.00
_cell.angle_beta   90.00
_cell.angle_gamma   90.00
#
_symmetry.space_group_name_H-M   'P 1'
#
loop_
_entity.id
_entity.type
_entity.pdbx_description
1 polymer ?
#
loop_
_entity_poly.entity_id
_entity_poly.type
_entity_poly.pdbx_seq_one_letter_code
_entity_poly.pdbx_strand_id
1 'polypeptide(L)' 'MKIRALDREGKPYKLEADGLLAICIQHEMDHLVGKLFIDYLSPLKQQRIRQKVEKLDRLNARA' A
#
# COMPACT_ATOMS: atom_id res chain seq x y z
N MET A 1 16.66 -3.42 0.58
CA MET A 1 15.71 -4.55 0.55
C MET A 1 16.03 -5.43 -0.64
N LYS A 2 15.90 -6.76 -0.54
CA LYS A 2 16.11 -7.67 -1.67
C LYS A 2 14.86 -8.52 -1.88
N ILE A 3 14.38 -8.62 -3.11
CA ILE A 3 13.21 -9.43 -3.48
C ILE A 3 13.52 -10.43 -4.59
N ARG A 4 12.66 -11.44 -4.69
CA ARG A 4 12.53 -12.34 -5.85
C ARG A 4 11.11 -12.23 -6.36
N ALA A 5 10.95 -12.05 -7.67
CA ALA A 5 9.65 -11.99 -8.32
C ALA A 5 9.74 -12.61 -9.72
N LEU A 6 8.57 -12.77 -10.34
CA LEU A 6 8.47 -13.09 -11.76
C LEU A 6 8.13 -11.80 -12.51
N ASP A 7 8.72 -11.60 -13.68
CA ASP A 7 8.30 -10.54 -14.58
C ASP A 7 6.97 -10.88 -15.28
N ARG A 8 6.54 -10.02 -16.21
CA ARG A 8 5.27 -10.20 -16.94
C ARG A 8 5.25 -11.44 -17.84
N GLU A 9 6.43 -11.96 -18.21
CA GLU A 9 6.58 -13.17 -19.02
C GLU A 9 6.75 -14.43 -18.15
N GLY A 10 6.70 -14.28 -16.82
CA GLY A 10 6.87 -15.37 -15.87
C GLY A 10 8.34 -15.72 -15.60
N LYS A 11 9.30 -14.92 -16.07
CA LYS A 11 10.73 -15.20 -15.88
C LYS A 11 11.17 -14.70 -14.50
N PRO A 12 11.91 -15.52 -13.72
CA PRO A 12 12.34 -15.13 -12.39
C PRO A 12 13.48 -14.10 -12.43
N TYR A 13 13.40 -13.11 -11.54
CA TYR A 13 14.47 -12.14 -11.34
C TYR A 13 14.63 -11.78 -9.86
N LYS A 14 15.78 -11.17 -9.55
CA LYS A 14 16.11 -10.60 -8.24
C LYS A 14 16.26 -9.09 -8.39
N LEU A 15 15.79 -8.34 -7.40
CA LEU A 15 15.93 -6.89 -7.35
C LEU A 15 16.41 -6.47 -5.97
N GLU A 16 17.47 -5.67 -5.94
CA GLU A 16 17.86 -4.91 -4.76
C GLU A 16 17.29 -3.51 -4.90
N ALA A 17 16.49 -3.10 -3.92
CA ALA A 17 15.83 -1.80 -3.91
C ALA A 17 16.16 -1.06 -2.61
N ASP A 18 16.29 0.25 -2.72
CA ASP A 18 16.48 1.20 -1.63
C ASP A 18 15.55 2.41 -1.78
N GLY A 19 15.65 3.35 -0.84
CA GLY A 19 14.91 4.60 -0.86
C GLY A 19 13.41 4.43 -1.11
N LEU A 20 12.89 5.24 -2.03
CA LEU A 20 11.47 5.25 -2.37
C LEU A 20 11.01 3.92 -2.97
N LEU A 21 11.82 3.28 -3.82
CA LEU A 21 11.46 2.02 -4.46
C LEU A 21 11.29 0.89 -3.44
N ALA A 22 12.16 0.82 -2.44
CA ALA A 22 12.01 -0.15 -1.35
C ALA A 22 10.72 0.08 -0.55
N ILE A 23 10.37 1.35 -0.29
CA ILE A 23 9.13 1.69 0.44
C ILE A 23 7.90 1.29 -0.37
N CYS A 24 7.87 1.62 -1.67
CA CYS A 24 6.77 1.25 -2.56
C CYS A 24 6.60 -0.27 -2.64
N ILE A 25 7.69 -1.02 -2.83
CA ILE A 25 7.61 -2.49 -2.89
C ILE A 25 7.02 -3.06 -1.59
N GLN A 26 7.45 -2.55 -0.42
CA GLN A 26 6.87 -2.99 0.86
C GLN A 26 5.38 -2.68 0.96
N HIS A 27 4.97 -1.47 0.55
CA HIS A 27 3.56 -1.07 0.54
C HIS A 27 2.70 -1.98 -0.34
N GLU A 28 3.15 -2.29 -1.55
CA GLU A 28 2.42 -3.16 -2.47
C GLU A 28 2.39 -4.62 -1.98
N MET A 29 3.48 -5.09 -1.35
CA MET A 29 3.49 -6.42 -0.73
C MET A 29 2.53 -6.53 0.46
N ASP A 30 2.37 -5.48 1.26
CA ASP A 30 1.40 -5.43 2.36
C ASP A 30 -0.04 -5.60 1.84
N HIS A 31 -0.37 -5.02 0.68
CA HIS A 31 -1.70 -5.21 0.07
C HIS A 31 -1.98 -6.68 -0.28
N LEU A 32 -0.97 -7.45 -0.68
CA LEU A 32 -1.14 -8.89 -0.99
C LEU A 32 -1.55 -9.72 0.23
N VAL A 33 -1.31 -9.22 1.45
CA VAL A 33 -1.71 -9.86 2.70
C VAL A 33 -2.85 -9.11 3.40
N GLY A 34 -3.53 -8.19 2.69
CA GLY A 34 -4.67 -7.45 3.20
C GLY A 34 -4.31 -6.38 4.23
N LYS A 35 -3.05 -5.93 4.28
CA LYS A 35 -2.58 -4.90 5.20
C LYS A 35 -2.52 -3.55 4.50
N LEU A 36 -3.02 -2.52 5.16
CA LEU A 36 -2.98 -1.14 4.70
C LEU A 36 -1.94 -0.34 5.48
N PHE A 37 -1.41 0.73 4.89
CA PHE A 37 -0.45 1.59 5.59
C PHE A 37 -1.02 2.20 6.88
N ILE A 38 -2.35 2.38 6.94
CA ILE A 38 -3.03 2.91 8.12
C ILE A 38 -2.94 1.97 9.32
N ASP A 39 -2.74 0.66 9.09
CA ASP A 39 -2.67 -0.35 10.16
C ASP A 39 -1.44 -0.15 11.06
N TYR A 40 -0.42 0.57 10.57
CA TYR A 40 0.76 0.97 11.34
C TYR A 40 0.53 2.21 12.22
N LEU A 41 -0.59 2.90 12.05
CA LEU A 41 -0.92 4.11 12.82
C LEU A 41 -1.72 3.76 14.08
N SER A 42 -1.75 4.69 15.04
CA SER A 42 -2.57 4.52 16.25
C SER A 42 -4.07 4.46 15.91
N PRO A 43 -4.90 3.81 16.76
CA PRO A 43 -6.34 3.67 16.51
C PRO A 43 -7.06 4.99 16.24
N LEU A 44 -6.68 6.07 16.94
CA LEU A 44 -7.25 7.40 16.73
C LEU A 44 -6.96 7.95 15.33
N LYS A 45 -5.75 7.73 14.80
CA LYS A 45 -5.37 8.16 13.45
C LYS A 45 -6.11 7.33 12.40
N GLN A 46 -6.21 6.02 12.60
CA GLN A 46 -6.98 5.13 11.71
C GLN A 46 -8.44 5.59 11.59
N GLN A 47 -9.11 5.85 12.72
CA GLN A 47 -10.50 6.31 12.74
C GLN A 47 -10.68 7.63 11.99
N ARG A 48 -9.78 8.61 12.20
CA ARG A 48 -9.83 9.90 11.50
C ARG A 48 -9.68 9.74 9.97
N ILE A 49 -8.77 8.86 9.54
CA ILE A 49 -8.56 8.60 8.10
C ILE A 49 -9.82 7.97 7.49
N ARG A 50 -10.38 6.94 8.13
CA ARG A 50 -11.62 6.31 7.68
C ARG A 50 -12.74 7.32 7.51
N GLN A 51 -13.01 8.14 8.53
CA GLN A 51 -14.05 9.18 8.46
C GLN A 51 -13.82 10.19 7.33
N LYS A 52 -12.56 10.57 7.09
CA LYS A 52 -12.20 11.51 6.02
C LYS A 52 -12.45 10.88 4.64
N VAL A 53 -12.06 9.63 4.43
CA VAL A 53 -12.28 8.89 3.18
C VAL A 53 -13.78 8.72 2.91
N GLU A 54 -14.55 8.23 3.89
CA GLU A 54 -16.00 8.07 3.73
C GLU A 54 -16.72 9.40 3.40
N LYS A 55 -16.25 10.52 3.97
CA LYS A 55 -16.78 11.84 3.65
C LYS A 55 -16.44 12.25 2.22
N LEU A 56 -15.20 12.01 1.79
CA LEU A 56 -14.75 12.31 0.42
C LEU A 56 -15.56 11.50 -0.60
N ASP A 57 -15.75 10.20 -0.37
CA ASP A 57 -16.52 9.33 -1.26
C ASP A 57 -17.97 9.82 -1.41
N ARG A 58 -18.60 10.23 -0.30
CA ARG A 58 -19.96 10.81 -0.33
C ARG A 58 -20.03 12.14 -1.08
N LEU A 59 -18.99 12.97 -1.00
CA LEU A 59 -18.95 14.25 -1.71
C LEU A 59 -18.73 14.04 -3.21
N ASN A 60 -17.81 13.13 -3.57
CA ASN A 60 -17.50 12.79 -4.95
C ASN A 60 -18.68 12.11 -5.66
N ALA A 61 -19.44 11.25 -4.96
CA ALA A 61 -20.61 10.58 -5.54
C ALA A 61 -21.84 11.50 -5.74
N ARG A 62 -21.81 12.72 -5.16
CA ARG A 62 -22.88 13.72 -5.31
C ARG A 62 -22.61 14.75 -6.41
N ALA A 63 -21.37 14.82 -6.90
CA ALA A 63 -20.95 15.64 -8.02
C ALA A 63 -21.20 14.91 -9.35
#